data_AF-A0AA88VLD1-F1
#
_entry.id   AF-A0AA88VLD1-F1
#
_cell.length_a   1.000
_cell.length_b   1.000
_cell.length_c   1.000
_cell.angle_alpha   90.00
_cell.angle_beta   90.00
_cell.angle_gamma   90.00
#
_symmetry.space_group_name_H-M   'P 1'
#
loop_
_entity.id
_entity.type
_entity.pdbx_description
1 polymer ?
#
loop_
_entity_poly.entity_id
_entity_poly.type
_entity_poly.pdbx_seq_one_letter_code
_entity_poly.pdbx_strand_id
1 'polypeptide(L)'
;MTARVLHLRLVKAFSAYNHLLKEVSSCIDAASVAMDTEDALEDITDEFLDPIQYTLMKDPILLPTSKKSADRAVIERHLLSANNDRLNHLS
;
A
#
# COMPACT_ATOMS: atom_id res chain seq x y z
N MET A 1 42.69 32.08 -19.73
CA MET A 1 42.08 30.95 -18.97
C MET A 1 42.74 29.66 -19.44
N THR A 2 43.32 28.84 -18.55
CA THR A 2 44.10 27.65 -18.96
C THR A 2 43.19 26.47 -19.32
N ALA A 3 43.57 25.68 -20.33
CA ALA A 3 42.80 24.55 -20.87
C ALA A 3 42.36 23.53 -19.80
N ARG A 4 43.18 23.38 -18.74
CA ARG A 4 42.92 22.48 -17.60
C ARG A 4 41.70 22.87 -16.77
N VAL A 5 41.42 24.18 -16.64
CA VAL A 5 40.23 24.67 -15.92
C VAL A 5 38.96 24.43 -16.73
N LEU A 6 39.03 24.62 -18.05
CA LEU A 6 37.91 24.35 -18.96
C LEU A 6 37.58 22.86 -19.00
N HIS A 7 38.60 22.00 -19.08
CA HIS A 7 38.44 20.55 -19.04
C HIS A 7 37.76 20.07 -17.75
N LEU A 8 38.21 20.56 -16.59
CA LEU A 8 37.60 20.17 -15.32
C LEU A 8 36.14 20.63 -15.21
N ARG A 9 35.81 21.80 -15.76
CA ARG A 9 34.42 22.29 -15.82
C ARG A 9 33.55 21.43 -16.71
N LEU A 10 34.06 21.01 -17.87
CA LEU A 10 33.36 20.11 -18.79
C LEU A 10 33.09 18.75 -18.13
N VAL A 11 34.10 18.15 -17.51
CA VAL A 11 33.97 16.84 -16.84
C VAL A 11 32.95 16.88 -15.70
N LYS A 12 32.97 17.93 -14.88
CA LYS A 12 32.00 18.10 -13.79
C LYS A 12 30.58 18.34 -14.30
N ALA A 13 30.42 19.12 -15.36
CA ALA A 13 29.11 19.34 -15.98
C ALA A 13 28.54 18.03 -16.54
N PHE A 14 29.38 17.22 -17.19
CA PHE A 14 28.98 15.92 -17.71
C PHE A 14 28.62 14.92 -16.61
N SER A 15 29.40 14.88 -15.51
CA SER A 15 29.07 13.99 -14.39
C SER A 15 27.75 14.39 -13.71
N ALA A 16 27.50 15.70 -13.55
CA ALA A 16 26.25 16.20 -12.99
C ALA A 16 25.06 15.84 -13.89
N TYR A 17 25.21 15.98 -15.21
CA TYR A 17 24.18 15.58 -16.17
C TYR A 17 23.85 14.08 -16.07
N ASN A 18 24.87 13.21 -16.05
CA ASN A 18 24.64 11.77 -15.89
C ASN A 18 23.98 11.41 -14.56
N HIS A 19 24.31 12.13 -13.48
CA HIS A 19 23.67 11.91 -12.20
C HIS A 19 22.19 12.28 -12.24
N LEU A 20 21.85 13.41 -12.87
CA LEU A 20 20.47 13.85 -13.06
C LEU A 20 19.68 12.84 -13.91
N LEU A 21 20.28 12.33 -14.99
CA LEU A 21 19.64 11.29 -15.81
C LEU A 21 19.35 10.02 -15.00
N LYS A 22 20.28 9.62 -14.13
CA LYS A 22 20.11 8.45 -13.28
C LYS A 22 19.00 8.66 -12.25
N GLU A 23 18.90 9.84 -11.66
CA GLU A 23 17.82 10.19 -10.73
C GLU A 23 16.46 10.17 -11.43
N VAL A 24 16.35 10.78 -12.61
CA VAL A 24 15.11 10.76 -13.40
C VAL A 24 14.68 9.34 -13.76
N SER A 25 15.61 8.48 -14.19
CA SER A 25 15.33 7.07 -14.47
C SER A 25 14.80 6.35 -13.24
N SER A 26 15.45 6.53 -12.08
CA SER A 26 15.02 5.90 -10.82
C SER A 26 13.63 6.35 -10.38
N CYS A 27 13.26 7.62 -10.63
CA CYS A 27 11.92 8.12 -10.32
C CYS A 27 10.87 7.49 -11.22
N ILE A 28 11.18 7.29 -12.51
CA ILE A 28 10.28 6.62 -13.46
C ILE A 28 10.05 5.17 -13.05
N ASP A 29 11.11 4.45 -12.71
CA ASP A 29 11.03 3.05 -12.27
C ASP A 29 10.22 2.91 -10.97
N ALA A 30 10.38 3.83 -10.02
CA ALA A 30 9.57 3.84 -8.80
C ALA A 30 8.09 4.14 -9.06
N ALA A 31 7.79 5.01 -10.02
CA ALA A 31 6.42 5.35 -10.40
C ALA A 31 5.72 4.22 -11.15
N SER A 32 6.42 3.50 -12.04
CA SER A 32 5.84 2.35 -12.74
C SER A 32 5.48 1.23 -11.78
N VAL A 33 6.34 0.94 -10.79
CA VAL A 33 6.04 -0.05 -9.75
C VAL A 33 4.81 0.33 -8.93
N ALA A 34 4.60 1.62 -8.65
CA ALA A 34 3.40 2.07 -7.93
C ALA A 34 2.12 1.88 -8.77
N MET A 35 2.16 2.18 -10.08
CA MET A 35 1.04 1.95 -10.99
C MET A 35 0.72 0.46 -11.15
N ASP A 36 1.73 -0.38 -11.32
CA ASP A 36 1.55 -1.84 -11.44
C ASP A 36 0.89 -2.46 -10.19
N THR A 37 1.08 -1.85 -9.01
CA THR A 37 0.38 -2.30 -7.79
C THR A 37 -1.09 -1.89 -7.75
N GLU A 38 -1.48 -0.76 -8.34
CA GLU A 38 -2.86 -0.30 -8.38
C GLU A 38 -3.70 -1.17 -9.33
N ASP A 39 -3.18 -1.48 -10.53
CA ASP A 39 -3.86 -2.38 -11.49
C ASP A 39 -4.01 -3.82 -10.96
N ALA A 40 -3.08 -4.30 -10.12
CA ALA A 40 -3.19 -5.59 -9.45
C ALA A 40 -4.23 -5.61 -8.30
N LEU A 41 -4.57 -4.43 -7.75
CA LEU A 41 -5.60 -4.27 -6.73
C LEU A 41 -7.02 -4.13 -7.32
N GLU A 42 -7.15 -3.86 -8.62
CA GLU A 42 -8.44 -3.76 -9.33
C GLU A 42 -9.17 -5.10 -9.50
N ASP A 43 -8.48 -6.25 -9.31
CA ASP A 43 -9.05 -7.60 -9.44
C ASP A 43 -9.09 -8.38 -8.11
N ILE A 44 -9.11 -7.67 -6.97
CA ILE A 44 -9.50 -8.31 -5.71
C ILE A 44 -11.02 -8.47 -5.71
N THR A 45 -11.46 -9.71 -5.85
CA THR A 45 -12.88 -10.05 -5.74
C THR A 45 -13.39 -9.76 -4.33
N ASP A 46 -14.62 -9.22 -4.23
CA ASP A 46 -15.28 -8.82 -2.97
C ASP A 46 -15.34 -9.94 -1.92
N GLU A 47 -15.17 -11.20 -2.32
CA GLU A 47 -15.11 -12.37 -1.43
C GLU A 47 -13.87 -12.40 -0.52
N PHE A 48 -12.79 -11.70 -0.88
CA PHE A 48 -11.56 -11.60 -0.08
C PHE A 48 -11.49 -10.33 0.77
N LEU A 49 -12.45 -9.43 0.61
CA LEU A 49 -12.55 -8.20 1.38
C LEU A 49 -13.33 -8.42 2.67
N ASP A 50 -12.84 -7.82 3.75
CA ASP A 50 -13.55 -7.80 5.02
C ASP A 50 -14.86 -6.99 4.85
N PRO A 51 -16.01 -7.52 5.30
CA PRO A 51 -17.31 -6.89 5.09
C PRO A 51 -17.54 -5.61 5.91
N ILE A 52 -16.67 -5.29 6.87
CA ILE A 52 -16.74 -4.10 7.73
C ILE A 52 -15.71 -3.06 7.28
N GLN A 53 -14.48 -3.48 7.00
CA GLN A 53 -13.36 -2.59 6.69
C GLN A 53 -13.08 -2.43 5.20
N TYR A 54 -13.64 -3.28 4.33
CA TYR A 54 -13.37 -3.29 2.88
C TYR A 54 -11.88 -3.35 2.56
N THR A 55 -11.14 -4.14 3.33
CA THR A 55 -9.71 -4.41 3.17
C THR A 55 -9.47 -5.90 3.02
N LEU A 56 -8.36 -6.29 2.39
CA LEU A 56 -7.99 -7.71 2.26
C LEU A 56 -7.94 -8.39 3.64
N MET A 57 -8.71 -9.46 3.82
CA MET A 57 -8.72 -10.25 5.05
C MET A 57 -7.38 -10.98 5.23
N LYS A 58 -6.81 -10.91 6.44
CA LYS A 58 -5.56 -11.64 6.78
C LYS A 58 -5.83 -12.97 7.46
N ASP A 59 -6.81 -13.01 8.36
CA ASP A 59 -7.24 -14.23 9.06
C ASP A 59 -8.77 -14.40 8.90
N PRO A 60 -9.23 -14.90 7.73
CA PRO A 60 -10.65 -15.05 7.45
C PRO A 60 -11.30 -16.11 8.36
N ILE A 61 -12.39 -15.73 9.04
CA ILE A 61 -13.23 -16.63 9.83
C ILE A 61 -14.68 -16.63 9.33
N LEU A 62 -15.35 -17.78 9.47
CA LEU A 62 -16.75 -17.92 9.09
C LEU A 62 -17.69 -17.47 10.21
N LEU A 63 -18.57 -16.52 9.92
CA LEU A 63 -19.60 -16.08 10.87
C LEU A 63 -20.72 -17.12 10.97
N PRO A 64 -21.18 -17.48 12.19
CA PRO A 64 -22.13 -18.59 12.39
C PRO A 64 -23.52 -18.33 11.79
N THR A 65 -23.99 -17.08 11.83
CA THR A 65 -25.34 -16.72 11.37
C THR A 65 -25.37 -16.39 9.88
N SER A 66 -24.48 -15.50 9.43
CA SER A 66 -24.47 -15.01 8.05
C SER A 66 -23.73 -15.94 7.08
N LYS A 67 -22.92 -16.88 7.60
CA LYS A 67 -22.01 -17.74 6.81
C LYS A 67 -21.09 -16.95 5.88
N LYS A 68 -20.86 -15.66 6.17
CA LYS A 68 -19.90 -14.82 5.46
C LYS A 68 -18.52 -14.92 6.12
N SER A 69 -17.48 -14.76 5.31
CA SER A 69 -16.11 -14.61 5.80
C SER A 69 -15.89 -13.17 6.30
N ALA A 70 -15.19 -13.02 7.41
CA ALA A 70 -14.74 -11.73 7.94
C ALA A 70 -13.37 -11.90 8.62
N ASP A 71 -12.59 -10.82 8.72
CA ASP A 71 -11.28 -10.87 9.38
C ASP A 71 -11.45 -10.94 10.91
N ARG A 72 -10.77 -11.90 11.55
CA ARG A 72 -10.91 -12.17 12.99
C ARG A 72 -10.70 -10.93 13.84
N ALA A 73 -9.64 -10.17 13.59
CA ALA A 73 -9.29 -9.00 14.40
C ALA A 73 -10.37 -7.91 14.32
N VAL A 74 -10.99 -7.78 13.14
CA VAL A 74 -12.04 -6.78 12.87
C VAL A 74 -13.32 -7.16 13.60
N ILE A 75 -13.75 -8.41 13.48
CA ILE A 75 -14.98 -8.89 14.15
C ILE A 75 -14.81 -8.93 15.66
N GLU A 76 -13.63 -9.27 16.20
CA GLU A 76 -13.38 -9.21 17.65
C GLU A 76 -13.56 -7.80 18.18
N ARG A 77 -12.95 -6.80 17.53
CA ARG A 77 -13.13 -5.39 17.89
C ARG A 77 -14.58 -4.95 17.75
N HIS A 78 -15.24 -5.36 16.67
CA HIS A 78 -16.65 -5.04 16.43
C HIS A 78 -17.54 -5.61 17.54
N LEU A 79 -17.33 -6.87 17.92
CA LEU A 79 -18.06 -7.53 19.00
C LEU A 79 -17.76 -6.90 20.37
N LEU A 80 -16.50 -6.54 20.65
CA LEU A 80 -16.13 -5.83 21.89
C LEU A 80 -16.79 -4.44 21.96
N SER A 81 -16.97 -3.78 20.82
CA SER A 81 -17.63 -2.46 20.75
C SER A 81 -19.16 -2.58 20.82
N ALA A 82 -19.73 -3.61 20.18
CA ALA A 82 -21.17 -3.88 20.18
C ALA A 82 -21.68 -4.52 21.48
N ASN A 83 -20.84 -5.29 22.19
CA ASN A 83 -21.18 -5.88 23.48
C ASN A 83 -21.27 -4.85 24.61
N ASN A 84 -20.60 -3.70 24.49
CA ASN A 84 -20.82 -2.62 25.46
C ASN A 84 -22.29 -2.15 25.50
N ASP A 85 -23.04 -2.30 24.41
CA ASP A 85 -24.49 -2.02 24.37
C ASP A 85 -25.39 -3.25 24.63
N ARG A 86 -24.88 -4.49 24.50
CA ARG A 86 -25.70 -5.72 24.65
C ARG A 86 -25.54 -6.45 25.97
N LEU A 87 -24.45 -6.21 26.71
CA LEU A 87 -24.21 -6.83 28.02
C LEU A 87 -25.19 -6.37 29.11
N ASN A 88 -26.01 -5.34 28.86
CA ASN A 88 -26.95 -4.80 29.83
C ASN A 88 -28.40 -5.32 29.70
N HIS A 89 -28.67 -6.31 28.84
CA HIS A 89 -30.03 -6.83 28.61
C HIS A 89 -30.17 -8.36 28.69
N LEU A 90 -29.15 -9.08 29.16
CA LEU A 90 -29.27 -10.51 29.45
C LEU A 90 -29.37 -10.75 30.96
N SER A 91 -30.53 -10.40 31.53
CA SER A 91 -31.00 -10.81 32.86
C SER A 91 -32.51 -10.77 32.92
#